data_AF-A0A699VPS4-F1
#
_entry.id   AF-A0A699VPS4-F1
#
_cell.length_a   1.000
_cell.length_b   1.000
_cell.length_c   1.000
_cell.angle_alpha   90.00
_cell.angle_beta   90.00
_cell.angle_gamma   90.00
#
_symmetry.space_group_name_H-M   'P 1'
#
loop_
_entity.id
_entity.type
_entity.pdbx_description
1 polymer ?
#
loop_
_entity_poly.entity_id
_entity_poly.type
_entity_poly.pdbx_seq_one_letter_code
_entity_poly.pdbx_strand_id
1 'polypeptide(L)'
;GLPEEEGGERNWDYRYTWIRDASFTVYAFMRLGYTEEANDFMKWVRERMGDCCEESTRLGILYALDGREELPEENLEHLSGYGGATPVRIGNEAYKQTQLDIYGELMDAVYLANKYGEAISHEGWKHATRLVNDLCETWNTKDVGIWEMRGDDQHFLHSRL
;
A
#
# COMPACT_ATOMS: atom_id res chain seq x y z
N GLY A 1 -11.06 -13.75 5.25
CA GLY A 1 -11.27 -13.48 3.81
C GLY A 1 -11.83 -14.70 3.14
N LEU A 2 -12.03 -14.64 1.83
CA LEU A 2 -12.08 -15.86 1.02
C LEU A 2 -10.63 -16.30 0.76
N PRO A 3 -10.32 -17.60 0.79
CA PRO A 3 -9.01 -18.10 0.40
C PRO A 3 -8.79 -17.89 -1.10
N GLU A 4 -7.52 -17.85 -1.54
CA GLU A 4 -7.17 -17.80 -2.97
C GLU A 4 -7.70 -19.03 -3.73
N GLU A 5 -7.78 -20.17 -3.05
CA GLU A 5 -8.32 -21.43 -3.55
C GLU A 5 -9.22 -22.09 -2.49
N GLU A 6 -10.34 -22.69 -2.90
CA GLU A 6 -11.24 -23.39 -1.97
C GLU A 6 -10.50 -24.51 -1.22
N GLY A 7 -10.55 -24.50 0.11
CA GLY A 7 -9.81 -25.47 0.94
C GLY A 7 -8.29 -25.30 0.93
N GLY A 8 -7.76 -24.31 0.21
CA GLY A 8 -6.33 -24.05 0.08
C GLY A 8 -5.69 -23.45 1.34
N GLU A 9 -4.36 -23.37 1.33
CA GLU A 9 -3.58 -22.85 2.46
C GLU A 9 -3.44 -21.33 2.47
N ARG A 10 -3.76 -20.67 1.36
CA ARG A 10 -3.62 -19.21 1.17
C ARG A 10 -4.89 -18.48 1.61
N ASN A 11 -5.01 -18.28 2.92
CA ASN A 11 -6.23 -17.79 3.55
C ASN A 11 -5.91 -16.71 4.60
N TRP A 12 -5.96 -15.45 4.17
CA TRP A 12 -5.77 -14.28 5.02
C TRP A 12 -7.07 -13.50 5.24
N ASP A 13 -7.09 -12.75 6.32
CA ASP A 13 -7.96 -11.60 6.47
C ASP A 13 -7.40 -10.41 5.66
N TYR A 14 -8.03 -10.03 4.55
CA TYR A 14 -7.55 -8.95 3.67
C TYR A 14 -8.11 -7.57 4.02
N ARG A 15 -8.59 -7.37 5.25
CA ARG A 15 -9.13 -6.07 5.71
C ARG A 15 -8.00 -5.09 6.04
N TYR A 16 -7.22 -4.76 5.01
CA TYR A 16 -6.09 -3.84 5.03
C TYR A 16 -6.19 -2.88 3.84
N THR A 17 -5.44 -1.80 3.90
CA THR A 17 -5.31 -0.82 2.82
C THR A 17 -3.92 -0.98 2.22
N TRP A 18 -3.84 -1.57 1.02
CA TRP A 18 -2.64 -1.53 0.20
C TRP A 18 -2.53 -0.20 -0.53
N ILE A 19 -1.36 0.43 -0.47
CA ILE A 19 -1.14 1.72 -1.12
C ILE A 19 -1.33 1.62 -2.64
N ARG A 20 -0.83 0.55 -3.26
CA ARG A 20 -1.00 0.30 -4.70
C ARG A 20 -2.48 0.24 -5.08
N ASP A 21 -3.22 -0.68 -4.46
CA ASP A 21 -4.62 -0.95 -4.80
C ASP A 21 -5.51 0.25 -4.54
N ALA A 22 -5.24 0.97 -3.44
CA ALA A 22 -5.96 2.18 -3.11
C ALA A 22 -5.63 3.33 -4.09
N SER A 23 -4.38 3.43 -4.58
CA SER A 23 -4.01 4.41 -5.61
C SER A 23 -4.75 4.16 -6.94
N PHE A 24 -4.87 2.90 -7.37
CA PHE A 24 -5.71 2.54 -8.52
C PHE A 24 -7.20 2.85 -8.29
N THR A 25 -7.69 2.65 -7.07
CA THR A 25 -9.08 2.96 -6.72
C THR A 25 -9.34 4.47 -6.77
N VAL A 26 -8.40 5.30 -6.29
CA VAL A 26 -8.45 6.76 -6.39
C VAL A 26 -8.46 7.23 -7.84
N TYR A 27 -7.65 6.61 -8.70
CA TYR A 27 -7.69 6.87 -10.13
C TYR A 27 -9.11 6.66 -10.68
N ALA A 28 -9.74 5.54 -10.35
CA ALA A 28 -11.10 5.22 -10.81
C ALA A 28 -12.13 6.20 -10.26
N PHE A 29 -12.07 6.55 -8.97
CA PHE A 29 -12.95 7.52 -8.33
C PHE A 29 -12.87 8.90 -8.99
N MET A 30 -11.66 9.42 -9.19
CA MET A 30 -11.43 10.69 -9.89
C MET A 30 -12.00 10.68 -11.31
N ARG A 31 -11.88 9.57 -12.05
CA ARG A 31 -12.46 9.43 -13.40
C ARG A 31 -13.98 9.38 -13.41
N LEU A 32 -14.59 8.89 -12.34
CA LEU A 32 -16.04 8.76 -12.19
C LEU A 32 -16.70 9.99 -11.52
N GLY A 33 -15.89 10.95 -11.06
CA GLY A 33 -16.36 12.17 -10.39
C GLY A 33 -16.52 12.08 -8.87
N TYR A 34 -16.03 11.00 -8.26
CA TYR A 34 -15.99 10.79 -6.80
C TYR A 34 -14.75 11.48 -6.20
N THR A 35 -14.76 12.82 -6.21
CA THR A 35 -13.60 13.63 -5.79
C THR A 35 -13.44 13.70 -4.27
N GLU A 36 -14.53 13.60 -3.51
CA GLU A 36 -14.50 13.67 -2.04
C GLU A 36 -13.76 12.46 -1.45
N GLU A 37 -14.11 11.25 -1.88
CA GLU A 37 -13.50 10.00 -1.44
C GLU A 37 -12.01 9.93 -1.80
N ALA A 38 -11.66 10.42 -3.00
CA ALA A 38 -10.28 10.51 -3.43
C ALA A 38 -9.48 11.51 -2.59
N ASN A 39 -10.04 12.68 -2.27
CA ASN A 39 -9.39 13.67 -1.40
C ASN A 39 -9.21 13.13 0.04
N ASP A 40 -10.20 12.42 0.58
CA ASP A 40 -10.14 11.80 1.90
C ASP A 40 -9.06 10.71 1.97
N PHE A 41 -8.92 9.88 0.94
CA PHE A 41 -7.81 8.94 0.86
C PHE A 41 -6.46 9.66 0.83
N MET A 42 -6.30 10.68 -0.01
CA MET A 42 -5.05 11.43 -0.08
C MET A 42 -4.71 12.08 1.27
N LYS A 43 -5.71 12.56 2.01
CA LYS A 43 -5.53 13.06 3.38
C LYS A 43 -5.08 11.96 4.33
N TRP A 44 -5.71 10.79 4.28
CA TRP A 44 -5.35 9.65 5.10
C TRP A 44 -3.90 9.19 4.86
N VAL A 45 -3.43 9.14 3.59
CA VAL A 45 -2.03 8.81 3.28
C VAL A 45 -1.07 9.84 3.88
N ARG A 46 -1.36 11.14 3.74
CA ARG A 46 -0.54 12.21 4.33
C ARG A 46 -0.39 12.09 5.85
N GLU A 47 -1.47 11.73 6.54
CA GLU A 47 -1.43 11.50 7.99
C GLU A 47 -0.50 10.36 8.38
N ARG A 48 -0.39 9.30 7.56
CA ARG A 48 0.53 8.17 7.82
C ARG A 48 1.97 8.47 7.46
N MET A 49 2.20 9.27 6.43
CA MET A 49 3.56 9.67 6.04
C MET A 49 4.15 10.75 6.96
N GLY A 50 3.47 11.12 8.04
CA GLY A 50 4.04 11.94 9.09
C GLY A 50 4.28 13.39 8.67
N ASP A 51 3.29 14.04 8.03
CA ASP A 51 3.32 15.50 7.78
C ASP A 51 3.55 16.36 9.06
N CYS A 52 3.57 15.75 10.26
CA CYS A 52 3.89 16.37 11.55
C CYS A 52 5.25 15.95 12.16
N CYS A 53 6.06 15.13 11.48
CA CYS A 53 7.31 14.58 11.99
C CYS A 53 8.49 15.02 11.10
N GLU A 54 9.61 15.39 11.72
CA GLU A 54 10.84 15.78 10.99
C GLU A 54 11.60 14.57 10.41
N GLU A 55 11.33 13.36 10.90
CA GLU A 55 11.92 12.12 10.39
C GLU A 55 11.07 11.51 9.27
N SER A 56 11.70 11.29 8.10
CA SER A 56 11.09 10.57 6.97
C SER A 56 10.78 9.15 7.41
N THR A 57 9.49 8.82 7.55
CA THR A 57 9.05 7.44 7.79
C THR A 57 8.81 6.81 6.43
N ARG A 58 9.47 5.68 6.15
CA ARG A 58 9.31 4.97 4.88
C ARG A 58 7.85 4.58 4.70
N LEU A 59 7.30 4.84 3.51
CA LEU A 59 5.95 4.44 3.17
C LEU A 59 5.80 2.91 3.27
N GLY A 60 4.91 2.46 4.16
CA GLY A 60 4.50 1.06 4.25
C GLY A 60 3.71 0.63 3.02
N ILE A 61 3.85 -0.65 2.65
CA ILE A 61 3.11 -1.26 1.53
C ILE A 61 1.61 -1.32 1.83
N LEU A 62 1.27 -1.72 3.05
CA LEU A 62 -0.08 -1.85 3.53
C LEU A 62 -0.22 -1.38 4.98
N TYR A 63 -1.45 -1.04 5.35
CA TYR A 63 -1.81 -0.60 6.70
C TYR A 63 -3.12 -1.27 7.12
N ALA A 64 -3.35 -1.38 8.42
CA ALA A 64 -4.70 -1.65 8.93
C ALA A 64 -5.66 -0.51 8.59
N LEU A 65 -6.97 -0.80 8.62
CA LEU A 65 -8.02 0.19 8.37
C LEU A 65 -7.99 1.36 9.37
N ASP A 66 -7.50 1.11 10.59
CA ASP A 66 -7.28 2.13 11.62
C ASP A 66 -5.93 2.88 11.44
N GLY A 67 -5.15 2.50 10.43
CA GLY A 67 -3.86 3.08 10.09
C GLY A 67 -2.68 2.54 10.90
N ARG A 68 -2.82 1.43 11.62
CA ARG A 68 -1.67 0.74 12.22
C ARG A 68 -0.72 0.19 11.15
N GLU A 69 0.58 0.30 11.43
CA GLU A 69 1.68 -0.14 10.56
C GLU A 69 2.20 -1.53 10.92
N GLU A 70 2.22 -1.88 12.21
CA GLU A 70 2.65 -3.21 12.64
C GLU A 70 1.51 -4.21 12.49
N LEU A 71 1.69 -5.18 11.58
CA LEU A 71 0.69 -6.18 11.22
C LEU A 71 1.24 -7.60 11.37
N PRO A 72 1.69 -8.01 12.57
CA PRO A 72 2.27 -9.33 12.79
C PRO A 72 1.28 -10.42 12.40
N GLU A 73 1.76 -11.40 11.62
CA GLU A 73 0.92 -12.49 11.15
C GLU A 73 0.73 -13.55 12.25
N GLU A 74 -0.53 -13.98 12.44
CA GLU A 74 -0.91 -15.01 13.40
C GLU A 74 -1.84 -16.05 12.75
N ASN A 75 -1.58 -17.33 13.03
CA ASN A 75 -2.45 -18.44 12.63
C ASN A 75 -3.52 -18.69 13.71
N LEU A 76 -4.79 -18.68 13.32
CA LEU A 76 -5.91 -18.99 14.18
C LEU A 76 -6.33 -20.46 14.01
N GLU A 77 -5.64 -21.37 14.69
CA GLU A 77 -5.85 -22.83 14.56
C GLU A 77 -7.25 -23.31 14.97
N HIS A 78 -7.98 -22.51 15.75
CA HIS A 78 -9.32 -22.81 16.22
C HIS A 78 -10.43 -22.45 15.22
N LEU A 79 -10.07 -21.85 14.08
CA LEU A 79 -11.02 -21.46 13.02
C LEU A 79 -10.79 -22.29 11.76
N SER A 80 -11.88 -22.50 11.01
CA SER A 80 -11.85 -23.05 9.66
C SER A 80 -12.31 -21.97 8.68
N GLY A 81 -11.54 -21.75 7.62
CA GLY A 81 -11.87 -20.82 6.56
C GLY A 81 -12.98 -21.32 5.66
N TYR A 82 -13.34 -20.49 4.68
CA TYR A 82 -14.30 -20.87 3.65
C TYR A 82 -13.84 -22.14 2.91
N GLY A 83 -14.76 -23.08 2.68
CA GLY A 83 -14.45 -24.36 2.04
C GLY A 83 -13.52 -25.27 2.86
N GLY A 84 -13.36 -25.03 4.17
CA GLY A 84 -12.45 -25.80 5.00
C GLY A 84 -10.99 -25.32 4.95
N ALA A 85 -10.72 -24.17 4.34
CA ALA A 85 -9.36 -23.65 4.17
C ALA A 85 -8.66 -23.39 5.52
N THR A 86 -7.44 -23.92 5.65
CA THR A 86 -6.62 -23.78 6.86
C THR A 86 -5.14 -23.59 6.50
N PRO A 87 -4.37 -22.82 7.28
CA PRO A 87 -4.81 -22.08 8.47
C PRO A 87 -5.49 -20.74 8.12
N VAL A 88 -6.36 -20.26 9.00
CA VAL A 88 -6.88 -18.89 8.94
C VAL A 88 -5.82 -17.94 9.48
N ARG A 89 -5.41 -16.94 8.69
CA ARG A 89 -4.39 -15.96 9.09
C ARG A 89 -4.98 -14.58 9.29
N ILE A 90 -4.56 -13.91 10.36
CA ILE A 90 -4.71 -12.47 10.57
C ILE A 90 -3.33 -11.82 10.57
N GLY A 91 -3.27 -10.51 10.36
CA GLY A 91 -2.01 -9.83 10.06
C GLY A 91 -1.55 -10.13 8.62
N ASN A 92 -0.43 -9.53 8.23
CA ASN A 92 0.19 -9.84 6.96
C ASN A 92 1.67 -9.42 6.98
N GLU A 93 2.58 -10.39 6.91
CA GLU A 93 4.03 -10.16 6.93
C GLU A 93 4.55 -9.25 5.80
N ALA A 94 3.75 -9.00 4.76
CA ALA A 94 4.07 -8.02 3.72
C ALA A 94 4.30 -6.60 4.29
N TYR A 95 3.82 -6.27 5.49
CA TYR A 95 4.07 -4.97 6.12
C TYR A 95 5.57 -4.68 6.35
N LYS A 96 6.41 -5.72 6.44
CA LYS A 96 7.88 -5.61 6.56
C LYS A 96 8.60 -5.51 5.22
N GLN A 97 7.91 -5.85 4.13
CA GLN A 97 8.53 -5.95 2.81
C GLN A 97 8.78 -4.56 2.22
N THR A 98 9.62 -4.52 1.19
CA THR A 98 9.85 -3.33 0.38
C THR A 98 9.29 -3.58 -1.00
N GLN A 99 8.46 -2.67 -1.51
CA GLN A 99 7.98 -2.65 -2.89
C GLN A 99 8.21 -1.26 -3.45
N LEU A 100 8.91 -1.17 -4.56
CA LEU A 100 9.28 0.14 -5.11
C LEU A 100 8.23 0.69 -6.08
N ASP A 101 7.34 -0.16 -6.60
CA ASP A 101 6.26 0.27 -7.48
C ASP A 101 5.24 1.20 -6.80
N ILE A 102 5.02 1.03 -5.49
CA ILE A 102 4.03 1.80 -4.73
C ILE A 102 4.26 3.32 -4.80
N TYR A 103 5.51 3.75 -4.98
CA TYR A 103 5.85 5.16 -5.08
C TYR A 103 5.34 5.75 -6.40
N GLY A 104 5.49 5.03 -7.52
CA GLY A 104 4.98 5.44 -8.81
C GLY A 104 3.46 5.55 -8.79
N GLU A 105 2.79 4.53 -8.25
CA GLU A 105 1.33 4.47 -8.16
C GLU A 105 0.77 5.58 -7.26
N LEU A 106 1.43 5.85 -6.13
CA LEU A 106 1.05 6.94 -5.26
C LEU A 106 1.26 8.29 -5.96
N MET A 107 2.35 8.49 -6.69
CA MET A 107 2.60 9.74 -7.43
C MET A 107 1.57 9.97 -8.53
N ASP A 108 1.10 8.91 -9.20
CA ASP A 108 -0.01 9.01 -10.15
C ASP A 108 -1.31 9.45 -9.46
N ALA A 109 -1.62 8.88 -8.29
CA ALA A 109 -2.76 9.33 -7.49
C ALA A 109 -2.64 10.80 -7.05
N VAL A 110 -1.46 11.22 -6.58
CA VAL A 110 -1.15 12.62 -6.22
C VAL A 110 -1.35 13.56 -7.43
N TYR A 111 -0.81 13.20 -8.59
CA TYR A 111 -0.93 14.00 -9.81
C TYR A 111 -2.40 14.21 -10.19
N LEU A 112 -3.19 13.15 -10.17
CA LEU A 112 -4.60 13.21 -10.55
C LEU A 112 -5.44 13.99 -9.54
N ALA A 113 -5.18 13.79 -8.25
CA ALA A 113 -5.83 14.55 -7.20
C ALA A 113 -5.55 16.05 -7.36
N ASN A 114 -4.30 16.43 -7.61
CA ASN A 114 -3.95 17.83 -7.85
C ASN A 114 -4.54 18.39 -9.15
N LYS A 115 -4.72 17.56 -10.19
CA LYS A 115 -5.22 17.99 -11.50
C LYS A 115 -6.74 18.18 -11.53
N TYR A 116 -7.49 17.31 -10.84
CA TYR A 116 -8.95 17.24 -10.94
C TYR A 116 -9.67 17.50 -9.62
N GLY A 117 -8.98 17.40 -8.48
CA GLY A 117 -9.50 17.66 -7.14
C GLY A 117 -8.91 18.93 -6.54
N GLU A 118 -8.59 18.87 -5.24
CA GLU A 118 -7.96 19.98 -4.54
C GLU A 118 -6.46 20.04 -4.84
N ALA A 119 -5.95 21.27 -5.00
CA ALA A 119 -4.53 21.49 -5.22
C ALA A 119 -3.72 20.97 -4.02
N ILE A 120 -2.58 20.35 -4.31
CA ILE A 120 -1.65 19.90 -3.27
C ILE A 120 -1.15 21.09 -2.45
N SER A 121 -1.08 20.92 -1.13
CA SER A 121 -0.51 21.93 -0.25
C SER A 121 1.00 22.04 -0.43
N HIS A 122 1.60 23.15 -0.01
CA HIS A 122 3.06 23.33 -0.01
C HIS A 122 3.79 22.24 0.77
N GLU A 123 3.27 21.85 1.94
CA GLU A 123 3.86 20.79 2.74
C GLU A 123 3.71 19.42 2.07
N GLY A 124 2.55 19.13 1.48
CA GLY A 124 2.35 17.90 0.70
C GLY A 124 3.30 17.81 -0.50
N TRP A 125 3.57 18.94 -1.17
CA TRP A 125 4.52 18.99 -2.28
C TRP A 125 5.98 18.74 -1.83
N LYS A 126 6.40 19.33 -0.70
CA LYS A 126 7.71 19.01 -0.10
C LYS A 126 7.80 17.53 0.25
N HIS A 127 6.72 16.96 0.78
CA HIS A 127 6.67 15.54 1.10
C HIS A 127 6.85 14.66 -0.13
N ALA A 128 6.05 14.89 -1.18
CA ALA A 128 6.18 14.18 -2.45
C ALA A 128 7.60 14.30 -3.03
N THR A 129 8.21 15.48 -2.94
CA THR A 129 9.59 15.71 -3.37
C THR A 129 10.59 14.85 -2.58
N ARG A 130 10.43 14.72 -1.25
CA ARG A 130 11.28 13.84 -0.42
C ARG A 130 11.15 12.38 -0.83
N LEU A 131 9.92 11.87 -0.98
CA LEU A 131 9.70 10.49 -1.41
C LEU A 131 10.36 10.18 -2.75
N VAL A 132 10.26 11.10 -3.71
CA VAL A 132 10.90 10.96 -5.02
C VAL A 132 12.43 11.01 -4.90
N ASN A 133 12.98 11.86 -4.04
CA ASN A 133 14.43 11.89 -3.80
C ASN A 133 14.93 10.58 -3.16
N ASP A 134 14.24 10.07 -2.15
CA ASP A 134 14.55 8.79 -1.50
C ASP A 134 14.47 7.63 -2.51
N LEU A 135 13.48 7.66 -3.40
CA LEU A 135 13.36 6.70 -4.50
C LEU A 135 14.51 6.86 -5.51
N CYS A 136 14.94 8.08 -5.86
CA CYS A 136 16.09 8.29 -6.76
C CYS A 136 17.39 7.69 -6.20
N GLU A 137 17.53 7.58 -4.89
CA GLU A 137 18.67 6.92 -4.24
C GLU A 137 18.53 5.39 -4.19
N THR A 138 17.30 4.88 -4.15
CA THR A 138 17.00 3.46 -3.83
C THR A 138 16.23 2.69 -4.89
N TRP A 139 15.88 3.31 -6.03
CA TRP A 139 15.61 2.58 -7.27
C TRP A 139 16.86 1.73 -7.58
N ASN A 140 16.92 0.88 -8.58
CA ASN A 140 18.00 -0.11 -8.72
C ASN A 140 18.32 -1.06 -7.52
N THR A 141 17.72 -0.93 -6.32
CA THR A 141 17.78 -1.99 -5.28
C THR A 141 16.87 -3.17 -5.65
N LYS A 142 16.82 -4.21 -4.81
CA LYS A 142 15.92 -5.36 -5.02
C LYS A 142 14.66 -5.16 -4.18
N ASP A 143 13.53 -5.70 -4.64
CA ASP A 143 12.25 -5.66 -3.94
C ASP A 143 11.48 -6.99 -4.12
N VAL A 144 10.28 -7.10 -3.57
CA VAL A 144 9.47 -8.35 -3.61
C VAL A 144 8.50 -8.43 -4.80
N GLY A 145 8.46 -7.38 -5.64
CA GLY A 145 7.52 -7.23 -6.74
C GLY A 145 6.04 -7.17 -6.31
N ILE A 146 5.13 -7.02 -7.28
CA ILE A 146 3.70 -6.80 -6.99
C ILE A 146 2.99 -7.96 -6.30
N TRP A 147 3.56 -9.16 -6.38
CA TRP A 147 2.99 -10.39 -5.82
C TRP A 147 3.50 -10.73 -4.42
N GLU A 148 4.27 -9.83 -3.78
CA GLU A 148 4.69 -9.98 -2.38
C GLU A 148 5.39 -11.31 -2.11
N MET A 149 6.27 -11.68 -3.05
CA MET A 149 6.88 -13.00 -3.08
C MET A 149 7.59 -13.26 -1.74
N ARG A 150 7.23 -14.36 -1.07
CA ARG A 150 7.82 -14.77 0.23
C ARG A 150 9.19 -15.44 0.07
N GLY A 151 10.06 -14.85 -0.75
CA GLY A 151 11.41 -15.33 -1.06
C GLY A 151 12.42 -14.18 -1.09
N ASP A 152 13.57 -14.42 -1.71
CA ASP A 152 14.61 -13.39 -1.83
C ASP A 152 14.14 -12.24 -2.73
N ASP A 153 14.43 -11.01 -2.31
CA ASP A 153 14.22 -9.81 -3.13
C ASP A 153 14.91 -9.96 -4.50
N GLN A 154 14.25 -9.49 -5.56
CA GLN A 154 14.78 -9.52 -6.93
C GLN A 154 14.66 -8.16 -7.62
N HIS A 155 15.25 -8.04 -8.80
CA HIS A 155 14.98 -6.91 -9.69
C HIS A 155 13.78 -7.25 -10.56
N PHE A 156 12.63 -6.65 -10.24
CA PHE A 156 11.41 -6.79 -11.03
C PHE A 156 11.31 -5.66 -12.07
N LEU A 157 10.90 -5.99 -13.29
CA LEU A 157 10.72 -5.01 -14.38
C LEU A 157 9.63 -3.99 -14.05
N HIS A 158 8.53 -4.43 -13.44
CA HIS A 158 7.40 -3.58 -13.07
C HIS A 158 7.83 -2.43 -12.13
N SER A 159 8.68 -2.71 -11.14
CA SER A 159 9.19 -1.73 -10.17
C SER A 159 10.22 -0.73 -10.74
N ARG A 160 10.43 -0.75 -12.06
CA ARG A 160 11.48 -0.01 -12.78
C ARG A 160 10.96 0.73 -14.02
N LEU A 161 9.65 0.73 -14.23
CA LEU A 161 8.99 1.46 -15.31
C LEU A 161 8.79 2.94 -14.94
#